data_AF-A0A7S0EC71-F1
#
_entry.id   AF-A0A7S0EC71-F1
#
_cell.length_a   1.000
_cell.length_b   1.000
_cell.length_c   1.000
_cell.angle_alpha   90.00
_cell.angle_beta   90.00
_cell.angle_gamma   90.00
#
_symmetry.space_group_name_H-M   'P 1'
#
loop_
_entity.id
_entity.type
_entity.pdbx_description
1 polymer ?
#
loop_
_entity_poly.entity_id
_entity_poly.type
_entity_poly.pdbx_seq_one_letter_code
_entity_poly.pdbx_strand_id
1 'polypeptide(L)'
;EEVLALLHANFGRAAPERGGHSLQISVGRSGARLSHSHASQYAYVEQTLLLWREILGNLSLMWSLTEADLLDGSGYRLRDTGQGPQRVSAAPQVSGFMQRVLSKLQAQANGKWVGSNAVHLGDNDTPNAMVWMDKYTQVPRILTPLIAAARGLDNME
;
A
#
# COMPACT_ATOMS: atom_id res chain seq x y z
N GLU A 1 1.31 -2.34 -12.71
CA GLU A 1 0.45 -2.76 -13.83
C GLU A 1 0.17 -4.24 -13.87
N GLU A 2 1.17 -5.12 -14.04
CA GLU A 2 0.90 -6.55 -14.32
C GLU A 2 0.09 -7.29 -13.25
N VAL A 3 0.40 -7.14 -11.96
CA VAL A 3 -0.39 -7.78 -10.88
C VAL A 3 -1.83 -7.27 -10.84
N LEU A 4 -2.05 -6.00 -11.18
CA LEU A 4 -3.40 -5.44 -11.26
C LEU A 4 -4.16 -6.05 -12.45
N ALA A 5 -3.50 -6.23 -13.59
CA ALA A 5 -4.08 -6.91 -14.74
C ALA A 5 -4.44 -8.37 -14.41
N LEU A 6 -3.57 -9.10 -13.71
CA LEU A 6 -3.84 -10.46 -13.23
C LEU A 6 -5.07 -10.50 -12.31
N LEU A 7 -5.19 -9.55 -11.38
CA LEU A 7 -6.38 -9.45 -10.51
C LEU A 7 -7.66 -9.24 -11.32
N HIS A 8 -7.62 -8.34 -12.31
CA HIS A 8 -8.78 -8.01 -13.15
C HIS A 8 -9.17 -9.15 -14.10
N ALA A 9 -8.20 -9.90 -14.60
CA ALA A 9 -8.45 -11.00 -15.54
C ALA A 9 -8.96 -12.28 -14.87
N ASN A 10 -8.58 -12.53 -13.61
CA ASN A 10 -8.82 -13.83 -12.96
C ASN A 10 -9.88 -13.81 -11.85
N PHE A 11 -10.34 -12.64 -11.41
CA PHE A 11 -11.30 -12.54 -10.32
C PHE A 11 -12.44 -11.57 -10.63
N GLY A 12 -13.67 -12.03 -10.39
CA GLY A 12 -14.86 -11.20 -10.46
C GLY A 12 -14.93 -10.21 -9.29
N ARG A 13 -15.25 -8.94 -9.55
CA ARG A 13 -15.24 -7.88 -8.52
C ARG A 13 -16.25 -8.08 -7.38
N ALA A 14 -17.45 -8.55 -7.69
CA ALA A 14 -18.55 -8.65 -6.72
C ALA A 14 -18.66 -10.05 -6.09
N ALA A 15 -18.33 -11.08 -6.85
CA ALA A 15 -18.45 -12.48 -6.47
C ALA A 15 -17.46 -13.32 -7.28
N PRO A 16 -17.11 -14.52 -6.79
CA PRO A 16 -16.34 -15.47 -7.57
C PRO A 16 -17.07 -15.81 -8.87
N GLU A 17 -16.32 -16.00 -9.95
CA GLU A 17 -16.88 -16.54 -11.18
C GLU A 17 -17.38 -17.98 -10.99
N ARG A 18 -18.17 -18.50 -11.92
CA ARG A 18 -18.76 -19.83 -11.78
C ARG A 18 -17.66 -20.90 -11.78
N GLY A 19 -17.47 -21.56 -10.64
CA GLY A 19 -16.36 -22.51 -10.43
C GLY A 19 -15.05 -21.85 -9.99
N GLY A 20 -15.01 -20.53 -9.89
CA GLY A 20 -13.86 -19.76 -9.41
C GLY A 20 -13.73 -19.75 -7.90
N HIS A 21 -12.53 -19.41 -7.42
CA HIS A 21 -12.22 -19.36 -6.00
C HIS A 21 -12.65 -18.03 -5.36
N SER A 22 -13.11 -18.10 -4.11
CA SER A 22 -13.45 -16.91 -3.35
C SER A 22 -12.22 -16.29 -2.67
N LEU A 23 -12.07 -14.98 -2.81
CA LEU A 23 -11.09 -14.15 -2.08
C LEU A 23 -11.48 -13.88 -0.62
N GLN A 24 -12.60 -14.39 -0.12
CA GLN A 24 -13.04 -14.13 1.24
C GLN A 24 -11.99 -14.57 2.28
N ILE A 25 -11.71 -13.69 3.23
CA ILE A 25 -10.89 -13.99 4.41
C ILE A 25 -11.74 -13.87 5.67
N SER A 26 -11.50 -14.75 6.64
CA SER A 26 -12.18 -14.75 7.93
C SER A 26 -11.15 -14.80 9.05
N VAL A 27 -11.27 -13.90 10.03
CA VAL A 27 -10.37 -13.83 11.18
C VAL A 27 -10.27 -15.19 11.88
N GLY A 28 -9.05 -15.55 12.30
CA GLY A 28 -8.75 -16.83 12.97
C GLY A 28 -8.65 -18.04 12.04
N ARG A 29 -9.03 -17.92 10.76
CA ARG A 29 -8.83 -18.97 9.75
C ARG A 29 -7.48 -18.79 9.05
N SER A 30 -6.66 -19.84 9.05
CA SER A 30 -5.33 -19.85 8.40
C SER A 30 -4.43 -18.66 8.80
N GLY A 31 -4.56 -18.17 10.04
CA GLY A 31 -3.79 -17.04 10.55
C GLY A 31 -4.27 -15.65 10.10
N ALA A 32 -5.40 -15.54 9.41
CA ALA A 32 -5.96 -14.25 9.02
C ALA A 32 -6.33 -13.40 10.25
N ARG A 33 -5.92 -12.13 10.23
CA ARG A 33 -6.23 -11.14 11.27
C ARG A 33 -7.40 -10.22 10.91
N LEU A 34 -7.94 -10.37 9.70
CA LEU A 34 -9.01 -9.54 9.14
C LEU A 34 -10.14 -10.45 8.62
N SER A 35 -11.35 -9.90 8.58
CA SER A 35 -12.52 -10.55 8.00
C SER A 35 -13.07 -9.68 6.88
N HIS A 36 -13.01 -10.15 5.64
CA HIS A 36 -13.53 -9.47 4.46
C HIS A 36 -14.37 -10.43 3.62
N SER A 37 -15.51 -9.95 3.12
CA SER A 37 -16.24 -10.63 2.04
C SER A 37 -15.37 -10.69 0.77
N HIS A 38 -15.77 -11.51 -0.21
CA HIS A 38 -15.10 -11.55 -1.52
C HIS A 38 -14.94 -10.15 -2.13
N ALA A 39 -16.05 -9.40 -2.25
CA ALA A 39 -16.06 -8.07 -2.84
C ALA A 39 -15.20 -7.08 -2.04
N SER A 40 -15.23 -7.17 -0.72
CA SER A 40 -14.40 -6.33 0.16
C SER A 40 -12.92 -6.63 -0.01
N GLN A 41 -12.54 -7.92 -0.09
CA GLN A 41 -11.14 -8.32 -0.28
C GLN A 41 -10.64 -7.92 -1.66
N TYR A 42 -11.45 -8.13 -2.71
CA TYR A 42 -11.12 -7.68 -4.05
C TYR A 42 -10.84 -6.17 -4.07
N ALA A 43 -11.78 -5.37 -3.54
CA ALA A 43 -11.64 -3.93 -3.48
C ALA A 43 -10.41 -3.49 -2.67
N TYR A 44 -10.13 -4.15 -1.55
CA TYR A 44 -8.95 -3.87 -0.72
C TYR A 44 -7.65 -4.11 -1.49
N VAL A 45 -7.52 -5.23 -2.19
CA VAL A 45 -6.33 -5.57 -2.99
C VAL A 45 -6.19 -4.60 -4.17
N GLU A 46 -7.26 -4.36 -4.92
CA GLU A 46 -7.28 -3.42 -6.05
C GLU A 46 -6.85 -2.02 -5.61
N GLN A 47 -7.45 -1.47 -4.56
CA GLN A 47 -7.14 -0.14 -4.05
C GLN A 47 -5.69 -0.04 -3.55
N THR A 48 -5.17 -1.10 -2.92
CA THR A 48 -3.77 -1.16 -2.48
C THR A 48 -2.82 -1.16 -3.68
N LEU A 49 -3.10 -1.94 -4.72
CA LEU A 49 -2.28 -1.97 -5.94
C LEU A 49 -2.30 -0.64 -6.69
N LEU A 50 -3.47 0.03 -6.75
CA LEU A 50 -3.61 1.37 -7.32
C LEU A 50 -2.82 2.42 -6.52
N LEU A 51 -2.87 2.35 -5.19
CA LEU A 51 -2.07 3.20 -4.31
C LEU A 51 -0.57 3.00 -4.56
N TRP A 52 -0.12 1.75 -4.57
CA TRP A 52 1.28 1.43 -4.85
C TRP A 52 1.73 1.89 -6.23
N ARG A 53 0.87 1.76 -7.26
CA ARG A 53 1.16 2.28 -8.60
C ARG A 53 1.39 3.80 -8.57
N GLU A 54 0.51 4.56 -7.93
CA GLU A 54 0.63 6.02 -7.88
C GLU A 54 1.89 6.46 -7.14
N ILE A 55 2.25 5.78 -6.04
CA ILE A 55 3.48 6.08 -5.28
C ILE A 55 4.72 5.73 -6.11
N LEU A 56 4.77 4.50 -6.65
CA LEU A 56 5.92 4.02 -7.42
C LEU A 56 6.16 4.83 -8.69
N GLY A 57 5.08 5.24 -9.38
CA GLY A 57 5.15 6.10 -10.55
C GLY A 57 5.68 7.51 -10.26
N ASN A 58 5.67 7.93 -9.00
CA ASN A 58 6.16 9.23 -8.55
C ASN A 58 7.43 9.10 -7.67
N LEU A 59 8.18 7.99 -7.74
CA LEU A 59 9.34 7.75 -6.87
C LEU A 59 10.41 8.84 -6.97
N SER A 60 10.67 9.38 -8.16
CA SER A 60 11.64 10.47 -8.34
C SER A 60 11.21 11.74 -7.61
N LEU A 61 9.93 12.12 -7.73
CA LEU A 61 9.35 13.23 -6.97
C LEU A 61 9.39 12.95 -5.46
N MET A 62 9.07 11.72 -5.04
CA MET A 62 9.12 11.30 -3.63
C MET A 62 10.52 11.40 -3.05
N TRP A 63 11.54 11.07 -3.82
CA TRP A 63 12.92 11.28 -3.40
C TRP A 63 13.18 12.76 -3.11
N SER A 64 12.83 13.66 -4.02
CA SER A 64 13.02 15.10 -3.84
C SER A 64 12.22 15.66 -2.65
N LEU A 65 10.97 15.22 -2.43
CA LEU A 65 10.19 15.66 -1.26
C LEU A 65 10.77 15.12 0.04
N THR A 66 11.29 13.89 0.03
CA THR A 66 11.96 13.28 1.18
C THR A 66 13.20 14.08 1.55
N GLU A 67 14.03 14.46 0.58
CA GLU A 67 15.20 15.31 0.82
C GLU A 67 14.79 16.69 1.36
N ALA A 68 13.73 17.29 0.81
CA ALA A 68 13.21 18.56 1.31
C ALA A 68 12.78 18.48 2.78
N ASP A 69 12.05 17.42 3.16
CA ASP A 69 11.64 17.19 4.55
C ASP A 69 12.84 16.92 5.48
N LEU A 70 13.87 16.20 5.01
CA LEU A 70 15.07 15.93 5.82
C LEU A 70 15.96 17.15 6.03
N LEU A 71 15.93 18.11 5.09
CA LEU A 71 16.78 19.29 5.07
C LEU A 71 16.04 20.58 5.49
N ASP A 72 14.78 20.49 5.92
CA ASP A 72 13.95 21.66 6.28
C ASP A 72 14.37 22.37 7.59
N GLY A 73 15.33 21.80 8.32
CA GLY A 73 15.82 22.34 9.59
C GLY A 73 14.92 22.08 10.79
N SER A 74 13.81 21.37 10.65
CA SER A 74 12.87 21.04 11.73
C SER A 74 13.42 20.04 12.75
N GLY A 75 14.54 19.40 12.43
CA GLY A 75 15.34 18.56 13.32
C GLY A 75 14.65 17.27 13.74
N TYR A 76 15.34 16.48 14.57
CA TYR A 76 14.81 15.24 15.13
C TYR A 76 14.50 15.41 16.62
N ARG A 77 13.35 14.90 17.04
CA ARG A 77 12.95 14.83 18.45
C ARG A 77 12.97 13.39 18.91
N LEU A 78 13.55 13.13 20.08
CA LEU A 78 13.48 11.81 20.69
C LEU A 78 12.08 11.60 21.26
N ARG A 79 11.38 10.54 20.83
CA ARG A 79 10.05 10.18 21.30
C ARG A 79 9.95 8.67 21.47
N ASP A 80 9.29 8.21 22.53
CA ASP A 80 8.89 6.80 22.63
C ASP A 80 7.73 6.53 21.67
N THR A 81 7.90 5.59 20.76
CA THR A 81 6.89 5.22 19.76
C THR A 81 6.08 3.99 20.16
N GLY A 82 6.29 3.45 21.37
CA GLY A 82 5.75 2.14 21.77
C GLY A 82 6.55 0.96 21.24
N GLN A 83 7.61 1.22 20.47
CA GLN A 83 8.64 0.25 20.05
C GLN A 83 10.02 0.63 20.62
N GLY A 84 10.03 1.46 21.67
CA GLY A 84 11.23 2.08 22.24
C GLY A 84 11.47 3.52 21.76
N PRO A 85 12.47 4.20 22.32
CA PRO A 85 12.80 5.58 21.98
C PRO A 85 13.36 5.69 20.55
N GLN A 86 12.68 6.45 19.70
CA GLN A 86 13.06 6.72 18.31
C GLN A 86 13.27 8.21 18.08
N ARG A 87 14.13 8.53 17.11
CA ARG A 87 14.28 9.90 16.60
C ARG A 87 13.22 10.13 15.53
N VAL A 88 12.26 10.98 15.84
CA VAL A 88 11.16 11.34 14.95
C VAL A 88 11.38 12.73 14.37
N SER A 89 11.16 12.88 13.07
CA SER A 89 11.17 14.16 12.37
C SER A 89 9.88 14.31 11.55
N ALA A 90 9.41 15.55 11.40
CA ALA A 90 8.22 15.82 10.61
C ALA A 90 8.49 15.50 9.13
N ALA A 91 7.43 15.22 8.38
CA ALA A 91 7.51 14.96 6.94
C ALA A 91 6.36 15.67 6.20
N PRO A 92 6.24 17.01 6.31
CA PRO A 92 5.09 17.75 5.78
C PRO A 92 4.95 17.61 4.25
N GLN A 93 6.04 17.57 3.50
CA GLN A 93 5.99 17.49 2.04
C GLN A 93 5.56 16.11 1.56
N VAL A 94 6.16 15.05 2.11
CA VAL A 94 5.77 13.66 1.81
C VAL A 94 4.34 13.39 2.30
N SER A 95 3.96 13.91 3.46
CA SER A 95 2.60 13.78 4.01
C SER A 95 1.56 14.45 3.12
N GLY A 96 1.82 15.68 2.69
CA GLY A 96 0.94 16.40 1.77
C GLY A 96 0.78 15.69 0.43
N PHE A 97 1.85 15.11 -0.12
CA PHE A 97 1.75 14.29 -1.32
C PHE A 97 0.85 13.06 -1.10
N MET A 98 1.08 12.33 -0.01
CA MET A 98 0.32 11.12 0.28
C MET A 98 -1.17 11.38 0.50
N GLN A 99 -1.51 12.47 1.18
CA GLN A 99 -2.89 12.91 1.31
C GLN A 99 -3.53 13.18 -0.05
N ARG A 100 -2.84 13.87 -0.98
CA ARG A 100 -3.36 14.10 -2.34
C ARG A 100 -3.58 12.81 -3.12
N VAL A 101 -2.65 11.86 -3.05
CA VAL A 101 -2.80 10.55 -3.70
C VAL A 101 -3.99 9.79 -3.13
N LEU A 102 -4.12 9.72 -1.81
CA LEU A 102 -5.26 9.06 -1.17
C LEU A 102 -6.58 9.72 -1.53
N SER A 103 -6.69 11.05 -1.44
CA SER A 103 -7.91 11.77 -1.80
C SER A 103 -8.31 11.52 -3.26
N LYS A 104 -7.34 11.49 -4.18
CA LYS A 104 -7.58 11.14 -5.59
C LYS A 104 -8.16 9.73 -5.72
N LEU A 105 -7.55 8.72 -5.07
CA LEU A 105 -8.00 7.34 -5.19
C LEU A 105 -9.32 7.07 -4.45
N GLN A 106 -9.55 7.71 -3.31
CA GLN A 106 -10.82 7.66 -2.57
C GLN A 106 -11.96 8.25 -3.40
N ALA A 107 -11.73 9.38 -4.08
CA ALA A 107 -12.68 9.97 -5.00
C ALA A 107 -13.02 9.00 -6.15
N GLN A 108 -12.03 8.33 -6.71
CA GLN A 108 -12.24 7.30 -7.75
C GLN A 108 -12.98 6.06 -7.24
N ALA A 109 -12.87 5.74 -5.95
CA ALA A 109 -13.55 4.61 -5.34
C ALA A 109 -15.06 4.83 -5.12
N ASN A 110 -15.59 6.02 -5.37
CA ASN A 110 -17.02 6.36 -5.30
C ASN A 110 -17.72 5.83 -4.02
N GLY A 111 -17.13 6.09 -2.86
CA GLY A 111 -17.68 5.71 -1.56
C GLY A 111 -17.44 4.24 -1.15
N LYS A 112 -16.71 3.46 -1.94
CA LYS A 112 -16.37 2.05 -1.65
C LYS A 112 -14.91 1.87 -1.20
N TRP A 113 -14.33 2.87 -0.55
CA TRP A 113 -12.96 2.77 -0.03
C TRP A 113 -12.89 1.79 1.13
N VAL A 114 -12.12 0.71 0.96
CA VAL A 114 -11.85 -0.33 1.97
C VAL A 114 -10.39 -0.23 2.46
N GLY A 115 -9.50 0.36 1.66
CA GLY A 115 -8.09 0.55 2.00
C GLY A 115 -7.85 1.36 3.27
N SER A 116 -6.60 1.39 3.73
CA SER A 116 -6.22 2.19 4.91
C SER A 116 -6.46 3.68 4.65
N ASN A 117 -7.09 4.36 5.61
CA ASN A 117 -7.25 5.81 5.62
C ASN A 117 -6.08 6.53 6.31
N ALA A 118 -5.23 5.79 7.02
CA ALA A 118 -4.17 6.37 7.82
C ALA A 118 -2.88 6.53 7.01
N VAL A 119 -2.37 7.76 6.95
CA VAL A 119 -1.02 8.07 6.48
C VAL A 119 -0.14 8.26 7.71
N HIS A 120 0.66 7.25 8.01
CA HIS A 120 1.60 7.29 9.11
C HIS A 120 2.92 7.91 8.67
N LEU A 121 3.20 9.15 9.08
CA LEU A 121 4.35 9.94 8.64
C LEU A 121 4.81 10.93 9.72
N GLY A 122 6.08 10.85 10.11
CA GLY A 122 6.61 11.63 11.23
C GLY A 122 5.95 11.27 12.57
N ASP A 123 5.51 10.01 12.70
CA ASP A 123 4.70 9.52 13.80
C ASP A 123 5.31 8.25 14.43
N ASN A 124 4.51 7.49 15.18
CA ASN A 124 4.99 6.33 15.92
C ASN A 124 5.37 5.16 14.99
N ASP A 125 4.73 5.08 13.83
CA ASP A 125 4.88 3.95 12.90
C ASP A 125 5.85 4.28 11.76
N THR A 126 6.05 5.57 11.46
CA THR A 126 7.03 6.03 10.47
C THR A 126 7.78 7.27 10.98
N PRO A 127 8.98 7.11 11.55
CA PRO A 127 9.64 8.17 12.30
C PRO A 127 10.15 9.33 11.43
N ASN A 128 10.37 9.14 10.13
CA ASN A 128 10.79 10.21 9.22
C ASN A 128 10.45 9.86 7.75
N ALA A 129 10.61 10.85 6.86
CA ALA A 129 10.35 10.73 5.44
C ALA A 129 11.16 9.62 4.74
N MET A 130 12.43 9.40 5.15
CA MET A 130 13.28 8.37 4.54
C MET A 130 12.75 6.95 4.83
N VAL A 131 12.40 6.67 6.09
CA VAL A 131 11.83 5.37 6.49
C VAL A 131 10.50 5.14 5.77
N TRP A 132 9.72 6.21 5.53
CA TRP A 132 8.51 6.10 4.73
C TRP A 132 8.81 5.67 3.30
N MET A 133 9.73 6.35 2.63
CA MET A 133 10.10 6.05 1.25
C MET A 133 10.62 4.61 1.11
N ASP A 134 11.47 4.17 2.06
CA ASP A 134 12.00 2.80 2.06
C ASP A 134 10.90 1.73 2.12
N LYS A 135 9.80 1.95 2.84
CA LYS A 135 8.66 1.01 2.86
C LYS A 135 8.14 0.71 1.45
N TYR A 136 8.08 1.73 0.60
CA TYR A 136 7.54 1.58 -0.75
C TYR A 136 8.57 1.09 -1.77
N THR A 137 9.87 1.26 -1.52
CA THR A 137 10.91 0.61 -2.35
C THR A 137 10.87 -0.92 -2.22
N GLN A 138 10.24 -1.47 -1.17
CA GLN A 138 10.04 -2.91 -1.01
C GLN A 138 8.93 -3.48 -1.89
N VAL A 139 8.00 -2.67 -2.41
CA VAL A 139 6.84 -3.17 -3.17
C VAL A 139 7.25 -4.05 -4.36
N PRO A 140 8.23 -3.68 -5.21
CA PRO A 140 8.71 -4.57 -6.26
C PRO A 140 9.23 -5.91 -5.74
N ARG A 141 9.88 -5.95 -4.58
CA ARG A 141 10.38 -7.20 -3.98
C ARG A 141 9.25 -8.12 -3.53
N ILE A 142 8.11 -7.55 -3.14
CA ILE A 142 6.91 -8.30 -2.78
C ILE A 142 6.20 -8.82 -4.05
N LEU A 143 6.05 -7.99 -5.07
CA LEU A 143 5.25 -8.31 -6.25
C LEU A 143 5.97 -9.15 -7.30
N THR A 144 7.29 -9.00 -7.44
CA THR A 144 8.07 -9.70 -8.49
C THR A 144 7.98 -11.23 -8.39
N PRO A 145 8.12 -11.85 -7.20
CA PRO A 145 7.95 -13.30 -7.07
C PRO A 145 6.55 -13.79 -7.45
N LEU A 146 5.50 -12.99 -7.18
CA LEU A 146 4.12 -13.34 -7.53
C LEU A 146 3.91 -13.37 -9.04
N ILE A 147 4.46 -12.37 -9.75
CA ILE A 147 4.43 -12.33 -11.22
C ILE A 147 5.17 -13.52 -11.80
N ALA A 148 6.38 -13.80 -11.29
CA ALA A 148 7.19 -14.92 -11.75
C ALA A 148 6.47 -16.26 -11.55
N ALA A 149 5.82 -16.44 -10.40
CA ALA A 149 5.02 -17.63 -10.11
C ALA A 149 3.82 -17.76 -11.05
N ALA A 150 3.06 -16.68 -11.27
CA ALA A 150 1.90 -16.68 -12.17
C ALA A 150 2.30 -17.06 -13.60
N ARG A 151 3.32 -16.41 -14.15
CA ARG A 151 3.87 -16.75 -15.48
C ARG A 151 4.39 -18.19 -15.54
N GLY A 152 4.97 -18.68 -14.44
CA GLY A 152 5.43 -20.07 -14.36
C GLY A 152 4.30 -21.07 -14.50
N LEU A 153 3.12 -20.78 -13.94
CA LEU A 153 1.93 -21.62 -14.07
C LEU A 153 1.37 -21.61 -15.50
N ASP A 154 1.33 -20.44 -16.15
CA ASP A 154 0.86 -20.32 -17.54
C ASP A 154 1.71 -21.13 -18.52
N ASN A 155 2.99 -21.38 -18.20
CA ASN A 155 3.90 -22.19 -19.02
C ASN A 155 3.79 -23.70 -18.74
N MET A 156 3.01 -24.12 -17.74
CA MET A 156 2.78 -25.53 -17.41
C MET A 156 1.52 -26.10 -18.06
N GLU A 157 0.66 -25.24 -18.61
CA GLU A 157 -0.51 -25.61 -19.43
C GLU A 157 -0.14 -25.74 -20.91
#